data_AF-A3MUQ8-F1
#
_entry.id   AF-A3MUQ8-F1
#
_cell.length_a   1.000
_cell.length_b   1.000
_cell.length_c   1.000
_cell.angle_alpha   90.00
_cell.angle_beta   90.00
_cell.angle_gamma   90.00
#
_symmetry.space_group_name_H-M   'P 1'
#
loop_
_entity.id
_entity.type
_entity.pdbx_description
1 polymer ?
#
loop_
_entity_poly.entity_id
_entity_poly.type
_entity_poly.pdbx_seq_one_letter_code
_entity_poly.pdbx_strand_id
1 'polypeptide(L)'
;MKPVVRASGVKRVVRAEVVKITQPVSLLGDFDPETGRLLGVDVVGKIVALPYVKGSTVGPYLMWSASRRGKIPLAVVAEKPDLMLVTACVLANVPLFQGVMEEGCVELDLESGEYVKC
;
A
#
# COMPACT_ATOMS: atom_id res chain seq x y z
N MET A 1 4.60 9.45 -9.63
CA MET A 1 5.04 8.02 -9.59
C MET A 1 4.25 7.22 -10.62
N LYS A 2 4.70 6.03 -11.05
CA LYS A 2 4.05 5.30 -12.13
C LYS A 2 2.91 4.41 -11.59
N PRO A 3 1.66 4.53 -12.06
CA PRO A 3 0.59 3.63 -11.64
C PRO A 3 0.80 2.19 -12.15
N VAL A 4 0.55 1.21 -11.29
CA VAL A 4 0.67 -0.23 -11.56
C VAL A 4 -0.67 -0.94 -11.37
N VAL A 5 -1.38 -0.64 -10.27
CA VAL A 5 -2.74 -1.13 -10.00
C VAL A 5 -3.65 0.06 -9.77
N ARG A 6 -4.80 0.07 -10.44
CA ARG A 6 -5.88 1.02 -10.19
C ARG A 6 -6.94 0.36 -9.33
N ALA A 7 -7.45 1.07 -8.33
CA ALA A 7 -8.60 0.64 -7.54
C ALA A 7 -9.89 1.25 -8.06
N SER A 8 -11.00 0.56 -7.83
CA SER A 8 -12.35 1.00 -8.23
C SER A 8 -13.15 1.48 -7.02
N GLY A 9 -14.03 2.47 -7.21
CA GLY A 9 -14.89 2.99 -6.13
C GLY A 9 -14.14 3.72 -5.01
N VAL A 10 -12.87 4.09 -5.22
CA VAL A 10 -12.09 4.90 -4.29
C VAL A 10 -12.16 6.38 -4.65
N LYS A 11 -11.88 7.27 -3.68
CA LYS A 11 -11.74 8.71 -3.94
C LYS A 11 -10.62 8.95 -4.95
N ARG A 12 -10.76 9.97 -5.81
CA ARG A 12 -9.73 10.31 -6.78
C ARG A 12 -8.49 10.92 -6.10
N VAL A 13 -8.70 11.95 -5.29
CA VAL A 13 -7.63 12.65 -4.57
C VAL A 13 -7.80 12.41 -3.08
N VAL A 14 -6.70 12.09 -2.40
CA VAL A 14 -6.66 11.88 -0.95
C VAL A 14 -5.53 12.67 -0.31
N ARG A 15 -5.79 13.21 0.88
CA ARG A 15 -4.76 13.79 1.75
C ARG A 15 -4.47 12.83 2.89
N ALA A 16 -3.23 12.36 2.98
CA ALA A 16 -2.85 11.34 3.95
C ALA A 16 -1.37 11.43 4.35
N GLU A 17 -1.06 10.82 5.49
CA GLU A 17 0.32 10.62 5.95
C GLU A 17 0.97 9.46 5.18
N VAL A 18 2.24 9.64 4.84
CA VAL A 18 3.11 8.62 4.27
C VAL A 18 3.86 7.91 5.38
N VAL A 19 3.69 6.60 5.46
CA VAL A 19 4.52 5.71 6.28
C VAL A 19 5.58 5.10 5.40
N LYS A 20 6.85 5.42 5.64
CA LYS A 20 7.98 4.86 4.88
C LYS A 20 8.54 3.65 5.63
N ILE A 21 8.53 2.52 4.96
CA ILE A 21 9.19 1.31 5.41
C ILE A 21 10.53 1.22 4.69
N THR A 22 11.62 1.16 5.45
CA THR A 22 13.00 1.18 4.91
C THR A 22 13.55 -0.22 4.63
N GLN A 23 12.80 -1.27 4.97
CA GLN A 23 13.20 -2.68 4.81
C GLN A 23 12.19 -3.47 3.96
N PRO A 24 12.60 -4.59 3.33
CA PRO A 24 11.69 -5.46 2.60
C PRO A 24 10.66 -6.11 3.52
N VAL A 25 9.41 -6.16 3.08
CA VAL A 25 8.26 -6.58 3.90
C VAL A 25 7.76 -7.96 3.50
N SER A 26 7.55 -8.83 4.47
CA SER A 26 6.79 -10.08 4.31
C SER A 26 5.32 -9.85 4.66
N LEU A 27 4.43 -9.89 3.68
CA LEU A 27 2.98 -9.76 3.96
C LEU A 27 2.47 -10.87 4.91
N LEU A 28 3.12 -12.03 4.98
CA LEU A 28 2.74 -13.12 5.88
C LEU A 28 3.28 -12.94 7.31
N GLY A 29 4.50 -12.41 7.44
CA GLY A 29 5.16 -12.30 8.75
C GLY A 29 4.99 -10.94 9.42
N ASP A 30 4.84 -9.88 8.61
CA ASP A 30 4.96 -8.51 9.06
C ASP A 30 3.63 -7.74 9.02
N PHE A 31 2.62 -8.26 8.32
CA PHE A 31 1.30 -7.63 8.24
C PHE A 31 0.28 -8.38 9.10
N ASP A 32 -0.33 -7.66 10.04
CA ASP A 32 -1.45 -8.16 10.84
C ASP A 32 -2.77 -7.74 10.18
N PRO A 33 -3.54 -8.68 9.59
CA PRO A 33 -4.76 -8.35 8.89
C PRO A 33 -5.94 -8.01 9.81
N GLU A 34 -5.85 -8.28 11.12
CA GLU A 34 -6.88 -7.92 12.11
C GLU A 34 -6.76 -6.46 12.52
N THR A 35 -5.53 -6.00 12.72
CA THR A 35 -5.26 -4.62 13.19
C THR A 35 -4.93 -3.65 12.06
N GLY A 36 -4.46 -4.14 10.91
CA GLY A 36 -3.96 -3.30 9.81
C GLY A 36 -2.59 -2.71 10.13
N ARG A 37 -1.77 -3.41 10.93
CA ARG A 37 -0.40 -3.00 11.26
C ARG A 37 0.60 -3.71 10.37
N LEU A 38 1.58 -2.96 9.88
CA LEU A 38 2.71 -3.46 9.12
C LEU A 38 4.00 -3.18 9.90
N LEU A 39 4.76 -4.24 10.23
CA LEU A 39 5.92 -4.16 11.13
C LEU A 39 5.59 -3.46 12.47
N GLY A 40 4.36 -3.65 12.97
CA GLY A 40 3.87 -3.00 14.18
C GLY A 40 3.39 -1.55 14.01
N VAL A 41 3.58 -0.94 12.84
CA VAL A 41 3.14 0.43 12.52
C VAL A 41 1.73 0.39 11.92
N ASP A 42 0.84 1.26 12.41
CA ASP A 42 -0.51 1.39 11.83
C ASP A 42 -0.46 2.00 10.43
N VAL A 43 -1.00 1.28 9.45
CA VAL A 43 -1.04 1.69 8.04
C VAL A 43 -2.46 1.95 7.53
N VAL A 44 -3.48 1.78 8.38
CA VAL A 44 -4.88 1.96 7.97
C VAL A 44 -5.13 3.41 7.58
N GLY A 45 -5.65 3.64 6.38
CA GLY A 45 -5.95 4.99 5.91
C GLY A 45 -4.72 5.84 5.58
N LYS A 46 -3.53 5.24 5.52
CA LYS A 46 -2.26 5.92 5.18
C LYS A 46 -1.77 5.53 3.79
N ILE A 47 -0.73 6.22 3.31
CA ILE A 47 0.01 5.79 2.11
C ILE A 47 1.27 5.08 2.57
N VAL A 48 1.47 3.84 2.13
CA VAL A 48 2.64 3.05 2.53
C VAL A 48 3.68 3.10 1.43
N ALA A 49 4.87 3.60 1.73
CA ALA A 49 6.02 3.56 0.84
C ALA A 49 6.99 2.46 1.31
N LEU A 50 7.40 1.56 0.42
CA LEU A 50 8.28 0.43 0.76
C LEU A 50 9.22 0.07 -0.40
N PRO A 51 10.37 -0.59 -0.15
CA PRO A 51 11.28 -0.98 -1.23
C PRO A 51 10.67 -2.07 -2.11
N TYR A 52 10.32 -3.21 -1.51
CA TYR A 52 9.65 -4.34 -2.17
C TYR A 52 9.07 -5.29 -1.12
N VAL A 53 8.23 -6.22 -1.56
CA VAL A 53 7.74 -7.32 -0.71
C VAL A 53 8.54 -8.60 -0.96
N LYS A 54 8.61 -9.44 0.07
CA LYS A 54 9.23 -10.77 0.04
C LYS A 54 8.24 -11.82 0.53
N GLY A 55 8.49 -13.09 0.21
CA GLY A 55 7.70 -14.22 0.70
C GLY A 55 7.05 -15.04 -0.41
N SER A 56 6.00 -15.76 -0.04
CA SER A 56 5.32 -16.76 -0.89
C SER A 56 3.82 -16.48 -1.01
N THR A 57 3.11 -17.29 -1.80
CA THR A 57 1.77 -17.11 -2.38
C THR A 57 0.63 -16.77 -1.41
N VAL A 58 0.80 -16.94 -0.09
CA VAL A 58 -0.25 -16.70 0.91
C VAL A 58 -0.42 -15.22 1.25
N GLY A 59 0.64 -14.42 1.16
CA GLY A 59 0.63 -13.00 1.55
C GLY A 59 -0.53 -12.16 0.97
N PRO A 60 -0.84 -12.26 -0.35
CA PRO A 60 -1.94 -11.54 -0.98
C PRO A 60 -3.31 -11.75 -0.32
N TYR A 61 -3.57 -12.95 0.19
CA TYR A 61 -4.84 -13.27 0.84
C TYR A 61 -5.00 -12.59 2.21
N LEU A 62 -3.90 -12.24 2.89
CA LEU A 62 -3.96 -11.50 4.14
C LEU A 62 -4.37 -10.05 3.91
N MET A 63 -3.80 -9.41 2.87
CA MET A 63 -4.19 -8.06 2.48
C MET A 63 -5.65 -8.01 1.99
N TRP A 64 -6.08 -9.03 1.23
CA TRP A 64 -7.49 -9.21 0.88
C TRP A 64 -8.39 -9.36 2.12
N SER A 65 -8.04 -10.22 3.07
CA SER A 65 -8.80 -10.41 4.30
C SER A 65 -8.93 -9.12 5.11
N ALA A 66 -7.84 -8.36 5.24
CA ALA A 66 -7.82 -7.06 5.90
C ALA A 66 -8.71 -6.02 5.20
N SER A 67 -8.76 -6.04 3.86
CA SER A 67 -9.60 -5.12 3.08
C SER A 67 -11.09 -5.28 3.41
N ARG A 68 -11.56 -6.51 3.64
CA ARG A 68 -12.94 -6.80 4.04
C ARG A 68 -13.33 -6.21 5.40
N ARG A 69 -12.33 -5.83 6.20
CA ARG A 69 -12.49 -5.18 7.51
C ARG A 69 -12.11 -3.70 7.49
N GLY A 70 -11.79 -3.14 6.33
CA GLY A 70 -11.30 -1.76 6.20
C GLY A 70 -9.94 -1.53 6.85
N LYS A 71 -9.13 -2.57 7.05
CA LYS A 71 -7.81 -2.52 7.71
C LYS A 71 -6.68 -2.45 6.70
N ILE A 72 -6.80 -1.54 5.73
CA ILE A 72 -5.89 -1.40 4.59
C ILE A 72 -5.38 0.04 4.44
N PRO A 73 -4.20 0.21 3.81
CA PRO A 73 -3.75 1.53 3.39
C PRO A 73 -4.60 2.09 2.24
N LEU A 74 -4.56 3.41 2.07
CA LEU A 74 -5.19 4.09 0.93
C LEU A 74 -4.46 3.82 -0.38
N ALA A 75 -3.14 3.63 -0.32
CA ALA A 75 -2.29 3.32 -1.45
C ALA A 75 -0.97 2.69 -1.00
N VAL A 76 -0.35 1.93 -1.90
CA VAL A 76 1.00 1.41 -1.73
C VAL A 76 1.91 2.00 -2.81
N VAL A 77 3.10 2.42 -2.43
CA VAL A 77 4.17 2.87 -3.31
C VAL A 77 5.36 1.94 -3.09
N ALA A 78 5.73 1.20 -4.13
CA ALA A 78 6.85 0.27 -4.08
C ALA A 78 7.95 0.67 -5.05
N GLU A 79 9.22 0.60 -4.64
CA GLU A 79 10.33 0.84 -5.55
C GLU A 79 10.39 -0.25 -6.64
N LYS A 80 10.21 -1.50 -6.20
CA LYS A 80 10.21 -2.69 -7.06
C LYS A 80 8.98 -3.55 -6.76
N PRO A 81 7.81 -3.22 -7.35
CA PRO A 81 6.64 -4.08 -7.25
C PRO A 81 6.88 -5.39 -8.00
N ASP A 82 6.50 -6.50 -7.39
CA ASP A 82 6.50 -7.83 -7.99
C ASP A 82 5.06 -8.35 -8.19
N LEU A 83 4.92 -9.53 -8.81
CA LEU A 83 3.59 -10.11 -9.08
C LEU A 83 2.81 -10.40 -7.78
N MET A 84 3.53 -10.69 -6.69
CA MET A 84 2.95 -10.92 -5.37
C MET A 84 2.27 -9.66 -4.83
N LEU A 85 2.98 -8.52 -4.83
CA LEU A 85 2.43 -7.24 -4.40
C LEU A 85 1.28 -6.78 -5.30
N VAL A 86 1.44 -6.95 -6.61
CA VAL A 86 0.38 -6.62 -7.58
C VAL A 86 -0.88 -7.42 -7.28
N THR A 87 -0.76 -8.73 -7.06
CA THR A 87 -1.90 -9.60 -6.73
C THR A 87 -2.56 -9.18 -5.41
N ALA A 88 -1.75 -8.86 -4.39
CA ALA A 88 -2.27 -8.39 -3.10
C ALA A 88 -3.09 -7.11 -3.24
N CYS A 89 -2.56 -6.13 -3.98
CA CYS A 89 -3.21 -4.84 -4.19
C CYS A 89 -4.48 -4.97 -5.05
N VAL A 90 -4.46 -5.82 -6.08
CA VAL A 90 -5.65 -6.10 -6.90
C VAL A 90 -6.76 -6.73 -6.07
N LEU A 91 -6.45 -7.77 -5.29
CA LEU A 91 -7.45 -8.45 -4.46
C LEU A 91 -8.01 -7.52 -3.37
N ALA A 92 -7.16 -6.72 -2.75
CA ALA A 92 -7.56 -5.78 -1.69
C ALA A 92 -8.20 -4.48 -2.21
N ASN A 93 -8.27 -4.27 -3.53
CA ASN A 93 -8.71 -3.04 -4.17
C ASN A 93 -7.93 -1.80 -3.65
N VAL A 94 -6.61 -1.92 -3.58
CA VAL A 94 -5.68 -0.87 -3.15
C VAL A 94 -4.86 -0.40 -4.35
N PRO A 95 -4.79 0.91 -4.64
CA PRO A 95 -3.90 1.45 -5.65
C PRO A 95 -2.43 1.11 -5.36
N LEU A 96 -1.70 0.69 -6.39
CA LEU A 96 -0.27 0.41 -6.33
C LEU A 96 0.47 1.29 -7.32
N PHE A 97 1.53 1.94 -6.85
CA PHE A 97 2.44 2.73 -7.66
C PHE A 97 3.86 2.16 -7.59
N GLN A 98 4.57 2.31 -8.69
CA GLN A 98 6.01 2.12 -8.75
C GLN A 98 6.71 3.46 -8.58
N GLY A 99 7.58 3.57 -7.56
CA GLY A 99 8.35 4.77 -7.27
C GLY A 99 8.94 4.79 -5.86
N VAL A 100 9.51 5.93 -5.49
CA VAL A 100 10.01 6.21 -4.14
C VAL A 100 9.21 7.38 -3.59
N MET A 101 8.92 7.36 -2.28
CA MET A 101 8.27 8.46 -1.60
C MET A 101 8.86 8.64 -0.20
N GLU A 102 8.97 9.91 0.23
CA GLU A 102 9.44 10.27 1.56
C GLU A 102 8.30 10.35 2.56
N GLU A 103 8.61 10.20 3.85
CA GLU A 103 7.65 10.40 4.93
C GLU A 103 7.10 11.84 4.94
N GLY A 104 5.87 11.98 5.44
CA GLY A 104 5.20 13.27 5.58
C GLY A 104 3.75 13.25 5.10
N CYS A 105 3.12 14.43 5.07
CA CYS A 105 1.77 14.59 4.53
C CYS A 105 1.82 14.84 3.02
N VAL A 106 0.96 14.16 2.27
CA VAL A 106 0.79 14.40 0.83
C VAL A 106 -0.67 14.49 0.46
N GLU A 107 -0.95 15.24 -0.60
CA GLU A 107 -2.16 15.15 -1.39
C GLU A 107 -1.84 14.38 -2.67
N LEU A 108 -2.49 13.23 -2.87
CA LEU A 108 -2.18 12.24 -3.90
C LEU A 108 -3.41 11.98 -4.79
N ASP A 109 -3.24 12.07 -6.11
CA ASP A 109 -4.18 11.53 -7.10
C ASP A 109 -3.94 10.01 -7.25
N LEU A 110 -4.93 9.21 -6.84
CA LEU A 110 -4.90 7.75 -6.82
C LEU A 110 -5.02 7.12 -8.23
N GLU A 111 -5.27 7.90 -9.28
CA GLU A 111 -5.35 7.44 -10.66
C GLU A 111 -4.06 7.73 -11.43
N SER A 112 -3.55 8.97 -11.34
CA SER A 112 -2.34 9.39 -12.07
C SER A 112 -1.04 9.09 -11.31
N GLY A 113 -1.09 9.05 -9.97
CA GLY A 113 0.11 8.97 -9.12
C GLY A 113 0.86 10.30 -9.01
N GLU A 114 0.24 11.41 -9.38
CA GLU A 114 0.73 12.77 -9.11
C GLU A 114 0.43 13.12 -7.66
N TYR A 115 1.38 13.76 -6.99
CA TYR A 115 1.21 14.19 -5.60
C TYR A 115 1.92 15.50 -5.32
N VAL A 116 1.41 16.22 -4.31
CA VAL A 116 2.04 17.41 -3.73
C VAL A 116 2.22 17.20 -2.24
N LYS A 117 3.31 17.72 -1.68
CA LYS A 117 3.49 17.73 -0.22
C LYS A 117 2.56 18.77 0.39
N CYS A 118 1.96 18.40 1.52
CA CYS A 118 1.53 19.38 2.50
C CYS A 118 2.77 19.91 3.24
#